data_AF-A0A420BKB9-F1
#
_entry.id   AF-A0A420BKB9-F1
#
_cell.length_a   1.000
_cell.length_b   1.000
_cell.length_c   1.000
_cell.angle_alpha   90.00
_cell.angle_beta   90.00
_cell.angle_gamma   90.00
#
_symmetry.space_group_name_H-M   'P 1'
#
loop_
_entity.id
_entity.type
_entity.pdbx_description
1 polymer ?
#
loop_
_entity_poly.entity_id
_entity_poly.type
_entity_poly.pdbx_seq_one_letter_code
_entity_poly.pdbx_strand_id
1 'polypeptide(L)'
;MKTISIIPSFGDKGQHVEAVQIKLTELGYSLGNIDGAYGNQTKNAISSFREAHNLDGNGQLDAAVLKLLGLTVEKQLSDDPFVAIPSLVDRTGISKTRWENGNRGQAPYGFYYGMGLLYANLYEGLKKEDRVAQEVAKPLGDKRDKDALLRFKELISKETANELGTAEDRLRGLFVMLFGLGLMESNGKHCCGWDRGKLKGWGDPTKIKVPTAENSEAGLFQTSYDILEAVSASGRKLMLEIFKKYQLSQDGTIALFAKGAQCSLQDAENYGEGEGKVFQYLSKTSPAFSVEFTAVGLRSAARHWNPIINVGDHEDGLQIKKGCDDLLKDIQAYVDHYLDAEPQNMWVLPKLGTTQSDPLKQQALALAGEIGQKDQLQALFDFDSKSKANYWAIVDYNKPRTEKRLFIFDLQNKEVKSYMVSHAKNSGDLYATEFSNEIGSNKSCLGIFKTGKTYISDKNGRSLYLDGLQETNSNTRERYIVLHPGEYVTDKNAGRSLGCFVVSPVYIKEVIDHLQGGSYLLAWRS
;
A
#
# COMPACT_ATOMS: atom_id res chain seq x y z
N MET A 1 -7.84 25.47 3.24
CA MET A 1 -6.41 25.83 3.01
C MET A 1 -5.59 24.57 3.19
N LYS A 2 -4.61 24.29 2.31
CA LYS A 2 -3.73 23.11 2.46
C LYS A 2 -2.56 23.51 3.37
N THR A 3 -2.31 22.76 4.43
CA THR A 3 -1.20 22.97 5.37
C THR A 3 0.07 22.27 4.89
N ILE A 4 1.24 22.79 5.26
CA ILE A 4 2.54 22.13 5.07
C ILE A 4 3.30 22.06 6.40
N SER A 5 4.15 21.07 6.56
CA SER A 5 4.89 20.76 7.81
C SER A 5 5.98 21.78 8.16
N ILE A 6 6.64 22.34 7.15
CA ILE A 6 7.73 23.32 7.22
C ILE A 6 7.81 24.10 5.90
N ILE A 7 8.42 25.30 5.90
CA ILE A 7 8.70 26.04 4.67
C ILE A 7 9.84 25.32 3.92
N PRO A 8 9.61 24.76 2.72
CA PRO A 8 10.68 24.09 1.98
C PRO A 8 11.71 25.09 1.49
N SER A 9 12.94 24.62 1.35
CA SER A 9 14.11 25.33 0.87
C SER A 9 14.81 24.55 -0.24
N PHE A 10 15.67 25.22 -1.01
CA PHE A 10 16.37 24.58 -2.13
C PHE A 10 17.17 23.35 -1.64
N GLY A 11 16.99 22.22 -2.34
CA GLY A 11 17.57 20.93 -1.97
C GLY A 11 16.68 20.05 -1.10
N ASP A 12 15.59 20.58 -0.53
CA ASP A 12 14.62 19.76 0.21
C ASP A 12 13.87 18.80 -0.71
N LYS A 13 13.49 17.66 -0.15
CA LYS A 13 12.64 16.65 -0.78
C LYS A 13 11.56 16.23 0.17
N GLY A 14 10.30 16.16 -0.29
CA GLY A 14 9.19 15.72 0.54
C GLY A 14 7.81 16.22 0.12
N GLN A 15 6.80 15.85 0.90
CA GLN A 15 5.40 16.25 0.70
C GLN A 15 5.20 17.76 0.82
N HIS A 16 5.94 18.43 1.72
CA HIS A 16 5.94 19.89 1.83
C HIS A 16 6.40 20.59 0.53
N VAL A 17 7.35 20.01 -0.21
CA VAL A 17 7.76 20.49 -1.54
C VAL A 17 6.70 20.16 -2.60
N GLU A 18 6.18 18.92 -2.58
CA GLU A 18 5.12 18.45 -3.49
C GLU A 18 3.89 19.37 -3.42
N ALA A 19 3.50 19.80 -2.22
CA ALA A 19 2.39 20.72 -1.99
C ALA A 19 2.62 22.10 -2.65
N VAL A 20 3.85 22.63 -2.60
CA VAL A 20 4.22 23.88 -3.28
C VAL A 20 4.20 23.70 -4.79
N GLN A 21 4.77 22.60 -5.30
CA GLN A 21 4.76 22.29 -6.74
C GLN A 21 3.34 22.13 -7.29
N ILE A 22 2.44 21.48 -6.54
CA ILE A 22 1.02 21.38 -6.89
C ILE A 22 0.39 22.77 -6.99
N LYS A 23 0.63 23.65 -6.00
CA LYS A 23 0.04 25.00 -6.00
C LYS A 23 0.55 25.89 -7.12
N LEU A 24 1.83 25.85 -7.40
CA LEU A 24 2.42 26.57 -8.52
C LEU A 24 1.87 26.05 -9.87
N THR A 25 1.72 24.73 -10.02
CA THR A 25 1.10 24.13 -11.22
C THR A 25 -0.37 24.57 -11.37
N GLU A 26 -1.16 24.51 -10.29
CA GLU A 26 -2.57 24.96 -10.27
C GLU A 26 -2.72 26.44 -10.68
N LEU A 27 -1.69 27.26 -10.42
CA LEU A 27 -1.64 28.68 -10.78
C LEU A 27 -0.99 28.95 -12.15
N GLY A 28 -0.65 27.90 -12.90
CA GLY A 28 -0.13 28.00 -14.28
C GLY A 28 1.38 28.18 -14.39
N TYR A 29 2.15 28.00 -13.31
CA TYR A 29 3.62 28.07 -13.35
C TYR A 29 4.22 26.73 -13.76
N SER A 30 5.12 26.76 -14.75
CA SER A 30 5.73 25.56 -15.32
C SER A 30 6.84 24.99 -14.42
N LEU A 31 6.69 23.73 -14.01
CA LEU A 31 7.59 23.02 -13.09
C LEU A 31 8.18 21.72 -13.66
N GLY A 32 7.73 21.29 -14.84
CA GLY A 32 7.95 19.93 -15.32
C GLY A 32 7.05 18.94 -14.55
N ASN A 33 7.64 17.85 -14.04
CA ASN A 33 6.93 16.85 -13.24
C ASN A 33 6.91 17.25 -11.75
N ILE A 34 5.80 16.95 -11.08
CA ILE A 34 5.71 17.04 -9.61
C ILE A 34 6.47 15.83 -9.04
N ASP A 35 7.71 16.06 -8.63
CA ASP A 35 8.63 15.04 -8.14
C ASP A 35 8.91 15.13 -6.63
N GLY A 36 8.37 16.16 -5.97
CA GLY A 36 8.60 16.45 -4.56
C GLY A 36 10.02 16.93 -4.26
N ALA A 37 10.79 17.40 -5.26
CA ALA A 37 12.15 17.88 -5.09
C ALA A 37 12.28 19.39 -5.37
N TYR A 38 12.88 20.12 -4.43
CA TYR A 38 13.14 21.55 -4.59
C TYR A 38 14.46 21.76 -5.34
N GLY A 39 14.45 21.43 -6.63
CA GLY A 39 15.55 21.68 -7.56
C GLY A 39 15.41 22.98 -8.34
N ASN A 40 16.19 23.12 -9.41
CA ASN A 40 16.21 24.31 -10.25
C ASN A 40 14.85 24.61 -10.91
N GLN A 41 14.09 23.58 -11.31
CA GLN A 41 12.76 23.76 -11.92
C GLN A 41 11.79 24.41 -10.91
N THR A 42 11.71 23.86 -9.70
CA THR A 42 10.94 24.41 -8.58
C THR A 42 11.39 25.84 -8.24
N LYS A 43 12.70 26.07 -8.15
CA LYS A 43 13.28 27.40 -7.89
C LYS A 43 12.84 28.43 -8.93
N ASN A 44 12.95 28.10 -10.22
CA ASN A 44 12.61 29.02 -11.31
C ASN A 44 11.11 29.34 -11.36
N ALA A 45 10.25 28.36 -11.06
CA ALA A 45 8.82 28.60 -10.95
C ALA A 45 8.47 29.51 -9.77
N ILE A 46 9.14 29.35 -8.63
CA ILE A 46 8.99 30.24 -7.47
C ILE A 46 9.49 31.65 -7.81
N SER A 47 10.61 31.78 -8.52
CA SER A 47 11.10 33.09 -9.02
C SER A 47 10.03 33.77 -9.88
N SER A 48 9.47 33.05 -10.85
CA SER A 48 8.44 33.58 -11.75
C SER A 48 7.16 33.97 -10.99
N PHE A 49 6.74 33.16 -10.01
CA PHE A 49 5.61 33.47 -9.14
C PHE A 49 5.83 34.74 -8.33
N ARG A 50 7.03 34.89 -7.76
CA ARG A 50 7.39 36.08 -6.97
C ARG A 50 7.37 37.33 -7.84
N GLU A 51 7.96 37.28 -9.03
CA GLU A 51 7.97 38.40 -9.98
C GLU A 51 6.55 38.82 -10.40
N ALA A 52 5.66 37.86 -10.68
CA ALA A 52 4.25 38.12 -11.01
C ALA A 52 3.47 38.78 -9.87
N HIS A 53 3.94 38.66 -8.63
CA HIS A 53 3.38 39.29 -7.44
C HIS A 53 4.18 40.53 -6.98
N ASN A 54 5.04 41.09 -7.82
CA ASN A 54 5.90 42.26 -7.53
C ASN A 54 6.87 42.05 -6.35
N LEU A 55 7.36 40.83 -6.18
CA LEU A 55 8.38 40.46 -5.20
C LEU A 55 9.72 40.17 -5.91
N ASP A 56 10.83 40.22 -5.16
CA ASP A 56 12.16 39.85 -5.66
C ASP A 56 12.20 38.38 -6.14
N GLY A 57 12.69 38.14 -7.36
CA GLY A 57 12.71 36.84 -8.06
C GLY A 57 13.80 35.86 -7.61
N ASN A 58 14.24 35.91 -6.35
CA ASN A 58 15.34 35.08 -5.83
C ASN A 58 15.05 33.56 -5.74
N GLY A 59 13.80 33.15 -6.00
CA GLY A 59 13.38 31.76 -6.04
C GLY A 59 13.32 31.09 -4.66
N GLN A 60 13.18 31.86 -3.59
CA GLN A 60 13.03 31.37 -2.21
C GLN A 60 11.58 31.47 -1.73
N LEU A 61 11.20 30.56 -0.83
CA LEU A 61 9.92 30.62 -0.12
C LEU A 61 10.08 31.32 1.23
N ASP A 62 9.10 32.14 1.55
CA ASP A 62 8.93 32.75 2.87
C ASP A 62 7.44 32.70 3.25
N ALA A 63 7.11 33.13 4.46
CA ALA A 63 5.73 33.10 4.95
C ALA A 63 4.76 33.96 4.10
N ALA A 64 5.26 35.04 3.47
CA ALA A 64 4.44 35.88 2.61
C ALA A 64 4.12 35.17 1.28
N VAL A 65 5.10 34.52 0.67
CA VAL A 65 4.91 33.73 -0.55
C VAL A 65 3.99 32.53 -0.32
N LEU A 66 4.14 31.80 0.79
CA LEU A 66 3.22 30.70 1.11
C LEU A 66 1.78 31.18 1.27
N LYS A 67 1.57 32.34 1.90
CA LYS A 67 0.25 32.95 2.02
C LYS A 67 -0.35 33.26 0.65
N LEU A 68 0.43 33.77 -0.30
CA LEU A 68 -0.01 34.01 -1.68
C LEU A 68 -0.35 32.70 -2.41
N LEU A 69 0.36 31.60 -2.13
CA LEU A 69 0.04 30.26 -2.63
C LEU A 69 -1.17 29.60 -1.94
N GLY A 70 -1.78 30.25 -0.94
CA GLY A 70 -2.86 29.67 -0.15
C GLY A 70 -2.42 28.49 0.74
N LEU A 71 -1.13 28.49 1.11
CA LEU A 71 -0.50 27.52 2.00
C LEU A 71 -0.19 28.15 3.36
N THR A 72 -0.25 27.34 4.41
CA THR A 72 0.12 27.75 5.77
C THR A 72 1.01 26.70 6.40
N VAL A 73 1.97 27.13 7.21
CA VAL A 73 2.85 26.21 7.96
C VAL A 73 2.11 25.74 9.22
N GLU A 74 2.01 24.43 9.37
CA GLU A 74 1.45 23.80 10.55
C GLU A 74 2.42 23.92 11.72
N LYS A 75 1.97 24.54 12.82
CA LYS A 75 2.81 24.74 14.02
C LYS A 75 2.72 23.57 14.99
N GLN A 76 1.53 23.00 15.14
CA GLN A 76 1.30 21.81 15.94
C GLN A 76 1.48 20.56 15.06
N LEU A 77 1.58 19.40 15.67
CA LEU A 77 1.48 18.14 14.94
C LEU A 77 0.01 17.74 14.92
N SER A 78 -0.45 17.20 13.80
CA SER A 78 -1.74 16.52 13.70
C SER A 78 -1.84 15.38 14.72
N ASP A 79 -3.05 15.09 15.19
CA ASP A 79 -3.32 13.86 15.96
C ASP A 79 -3.31 12.61 15.06
N ASP A 80 -3.37 12.79 13.74
CA ASP A 80 -3.25 11.71 12.76
C ASP A 80 -1.76 11.37 12.51
N PRO A 81 -1.28 10.17 12.89
CA PRO A 81 0.10 9.76 12.67
C PRO A 81 0.50 9.73 11.19
N PHE A 82 -0.41 9.49 10.24
CA PHE A 82 -0.10 9.53 8.81
C PHE A 82 0.21 10.94 8.30
N VAL A 83 -0.12 11.96 9.09
CA VAL A 83 0.22 13.36 8.81
C VAL A 83 1.37 13.82 9.71
N ALA A 84 1.33 13.48 11.00
CA ALA A 84 2.32 13.89 11.98
C ALA A 84 3.71 13.29 11.70
N ILE A 85 3.78 12.00 11.39
CA ILE A 85 5.06 11.33 11.18
C ILE A 85 5.78 11.84 9.92
N PRO A 86 5.12 11.98 8.74
CA PRO A 86 5.74 12.68 7.61
C PRO A 86 6.14 14.12 7.93
N SER A 87 5.37 14.82 8.77
CA SER A 87 5.73 16.17 9.22
C SER A 87 7.00 16.18 10.07
N LEU A 88 7.21 15.21 10.95
CA LEU A 88 8.46 15.04 11.69
C LEU A 88 9.64 14.75 10.75
N VAL A 89 9.45 13.88 9.76
CA VAL A 89 10.48 13.59 8.74
C VAL A 89 10.86 14.86 7.98
N ASP A 90 9.89 15.69 7.60
CA ASP A 90 10.15 16.95 6.92
C ASP A 90 10.88 17.95 7.83
N ARG A 91 10.42 18.11 9.08
CA ARG A 91 10.99 19.04 10.08
C ARG A 91 12.41 18.68 10.50
N THR A 92 12.73 17.38 10.59
CA THR A 92 14.10 16.91 10.87
C THR A 92 15.05 17.15 9.70
N GLY A 93 14.52 17.33 8.48
CA GLY A 93 15.32 17.54 7.28
C GLY A 93 16.13 16.30 6.86
N ILE A 94 15.80 15.12 7.39
CA ILE A 94 16.56 13.88 7.18
C ILE A 94 16.62 13.47 5.70
N SER A 95 15.65 13.89 4.88
CA SER A 95 15.62 13.60 3.43
C SER A 95 16.78 14.24 2.65
N LYS A 96 17.49 15.22 3.23
CA LYS A 96 18.72 15.80 2.65
C LYS A 96 19.96 14.95 2.91
N THR A 97 19.90 14.01 3.85
CA THR A 97 21.04 13.18 4.27
C THR A 97 21.62 12.45 3.07
N ARG A 98 22.93 12.63 2.85
CA ARG A 98 23.68 11.83 1.88
C ARG A 98 24.30 10.62 2.57
N TRP A 99 24.22 9.50 1.88
CA TRP A 99 24.79 8.22 2.22
C TRP A 99 26.03 8.01 1.35
N GLU A 100 27.19 7.98 1.98
CA GLU A 100 28.48 8.10 1.29
C GLU A 100 29.12 6.75 0.98
N ASN A 101 28.91 5.74 1.83
CA ASN A 101 29.41 4.37 1.58
C ASN A 101 28.82 3.84 0.27
N GLY A 102 29.69 3.41 -0.65
CA GLY A 102 29.28 2.95 -1.98
C GLY A 102 28.63 4.04 -2.85
N ASN A 103 28.82 5.33 -2.53
CA ASN A 103 28.28 6.49 -3.28
C ASN A 103 26.76 6.43 -3.54
N ARG A 104 25.99 6.02 -2.52
CA ARG A 104 24.54 5.75 -2.61
C ARG A 104 23.71 7.01 -2.82
N GLY A 105 24.18 8.16 -2.37
CA GLY A 105 23.50 9.44 -2.56
C GLY A 105 22.36 9.65 -1.56
N GLN A 106 21.17 10.03 -2.02
CA GLN A 106 20.02 10.30 -1.14
C GLN A 106 18.95 9.23 -1.35
N ALA A 107 18.32 8.79 -0.25
CA ALA A 107 17.18 7.88 -0.33
C ALA A 107 15.96 8.58 -0.98
N PRO A 108 15.02 7.81 -1.56
CA PRO A 108 13.66 8.28 -1.79
C PRO A 108 13.08 8.89 -0.51
N TYR A 109 12.46 10.06 -0.59
CA TYR A 109 11.91 10.70 0.62
C TYR A 109 10.77 9.86 1.25
N GLY A 110 10.06 9.08 0.44
CA GLY A 110 9.06 8.10 0.88
C GLY A 110 9.62 6.98 1.78
N PHE A 111 10.90 6.64 1.63
CA PHE A 111 11.57 5.68 2.50
C PHE A 111 11.54 6.15 3.97
N TYR A 112 11.84 7.42 4.22
CA TYR A 112 11.85 7.97 5.58
C TYR A 112 10.44 8.05 6.18
N TYR A 113 9.43 8.42 5.39
CA TYR A 113 8.03 8.43 5.85
C TYR A 113 7.56 7.04 6.26
N GLY A 114 7.81 6.06 5.40
CA GLY A 114 7.42 4.68 5.65
C GLY A 114 8.15 4.08 6.84
N MET A 115 9.48 4.24 6.92
CA MET A 115 10.28 3.77 8.06
C MET A 115 9.86 4.43 9.38
N GLY A 116 9.57 5.74 9.37
CA GLY A 116 9.07 6.44 10.55
C GLY A 116 7.73 5.89 11.05
N LEU A 117 6.77 5.65 10.14
CA LEU A 117 5.46 5.09 10.49
C LEU A 117 5.56 3.65 11.01
N LEU A 118 6.41 2.83 10.41
CA LEU A 118 6.64 1.46 10.86
C LEU A 118 7.36 1.41 12.20
N TYR A 119 8.27 2.36 12.46
CA TYR A 119 8.86 2.53 13.77
C TYR A 119 7.83 2.92 14.83
N ALA A 120 6.99 3.92 14.54
CA ALA A 120 5.91 4.33 15.44
C ALA A 120 5.03 3.13 15.82
N ASN A 121 4.60 2.34 14.83
CA ASN A 121 3.81 1.12 15.03
C ASN A 121 4.52 0.09 15.95
N LEU A 122 5.81 -0.19 15.71
CA LEU A 122 6.56 -1.12 16.55
C LEU A 122 6.85 -0.57 17.95
N TYR A 123 7.01 0.75 18.08
CA TYR A 123 7.21 1.39 19.38
C TYR A 123 5.95 1.35 20.23
N GLU A 124 4.78 1.60 19.64
CA GLU A 124 3.50 1.38 20.31
C GLU A 124 3.31 -0.09 20.68
N GLY A 125 3.59 -0.98 19.73
CA GLY A 125 3.58 -2.42 19.96
C GLY A 125 4.45 -2.78 21.16
N LEU A 126 5.63 -2.17 21.30
CA LEU A 126 6.51 -2.39 22.45
C LEU A 126 5.82 -1.99 23.76
N LYS A 127 5.19 -0.81 23.82
CA LYS A 127 4.42 -0.34 25.00
C LYS A 127 3.22 -1.23 25.31
N LYS A 128 2.65 -1.89 24.30
CA LYS A 128 1.51 -2.80 24.39
C LYS A 128 1.89 -4.28 24.45
N GLU A 129 3.17 -4.58 24.66
CA GLU A 129 3.69 -5.96 24.75
C GLU A 129 3.42 -6.83 23.49
N ASP A 130 3.33 -6.20 22.31
CA ASP A 130 3.27 -6.93 21.03
C ASP A 130 4.49 -7.84 20.86
N ARG A 131 4.22 -9.07 20.44
CA ARG A 131 5.24 -10.11 20.39
C ARG A 131 6.40 -9.79 19.44
N VAL A 132 6.13 -9.18 18.29
CA VAL A 132 7.17 -8.83 17.32
C VAL A 132 8.01 -7.70 17.87
N ALA A 133 7.36 -6.65 18.39
CA ALA A 133 8.05 -5.53 19.03
C ALA A 133 8.95 -5.97 20.19
N GLN A 134 8.46 -6.85 21.05
CA GLN A 134 9.23 -7.41 22.17
C GLN A 134 10.41 -8.25 21.69
N GLU A 135 10.24 -9.09 20.66
CA GLU A 135 11.35 -9.88 20.10
C GLU A 135 12.45 -8.99 19.51
N VAL A 136 12.10 -7.95 18.77
CA VAL A 136 13.10 -7.08 18.12
C VAL A 136 13.78 -6.14 19.13
N ALA A 137 13.14 -5.85 20.26
CA ALA A 137 13.65 -5.01 21.35
C ALA A 137 14.26 -5.80 22.54
N LYS A 138 14.29 -7.14 22.46
CA LYS A 138 14.81 -8.01 23.52
C LYS A 138 16.26 -7.66 23.90
N PRO A 139 16.71 -7.98 25.14
CA PRO A 139 18.11 -7.80 25.55
C PRO A 139 19.12 -8.33 24.53
N LEU A 140 20.32 -7.76 24.52
CA LEU A 140 21.37 -8.21 23.60
C LEU A 140 21.71 -9.68 23.87
N GLY A 141 21.92 -10.43 22.80
CA GLY A 141 22.44 -11.79 22.89
C GLY A 141 23.90 -11.83 23.36
N ASP A 142 24.49 -13.02 23.30
CA ASP A 142 25.89 -13.28 23.67
C ASP A 142 26.81 -13.44 22.44
N LYS A 143 26.23 -13.68 21.26
CA LYS A 143 26.95 -13.96 20.01
C LYS A 143 26.72 -12.86 18.98
N ARG A 144 27.79 -12.12 18.65
CA ARG A 144 27.77 -11.09 17.61
C ARG A 144 27.21 -11.64 16.29
N ASP A 145 27.53 -12.89 15.94
CA ASP A 145 27.13 -13.56 14.68
C ASP A 145 25.63 -13.88 14.59
N LYS A 146 24.92 -13.79 15.71
CA LYS A 146 23.47 -14.00 15.79
C LYS A 146 22.73 -12.69 16.05
N ASP A 147 23.31 -11.75 16.77
CA ASP A 147 22.68 -10.47 17.12
C ASP A 147 23.42 -9.27 16.49
N ALA A 148 22.80 -8.67 15.48
CA ALA A 148 23.35 -7.53 14.76
C ALA A 148 23.47 -6.29 15.65
N LEU A 149 22.57 -6.08 16.62
CA LEU A 149 22.69 -4.96 17.56
C LEU A 149 23.94 -5.08 18.43
N LEU A 150 24.23 -6.29 18.93
CA LEU A 150 25.45 -6.53 19.69
C LEU A 150 26.70 -6.26 18.84
N ARG A 151 26.65 -6.65 17.57
CA ARG A 151 27.73 -6.45 16.61
C ARG A 151 27.99 -4.95 16.32
N PHE A 152 26.94 -4.14 16.25
CA PHE A 152 27.01 -2.71 15.94
C PHE A 152 27.01 -1.79 17.17
N LYS A 153 26.97 -2.35 18.38
CA LYS A 153 26.83 -1.59 19.64
C LYS A 153 27.79 -0.40 19.74
N GLU A 154 29.08 -0.63 19.50
CA GLU A 154 30.12 0.40 19.60
C GLU A 154 29.91 1.53 18.59
N LEU A 155 29.54 1.19 17.35
CA LEU A 155 29.28 2.18 16.30
C LEU A 155 27.99 2.96 16.57
N ILE A 156 26.92 2.29 17.02
CA ILE A 156 25.66 2.96 17.37
C ILE A 156 25.89 3.95 18.51
N SER A 157 26.55 3.52 19.59
CA SER A 157 26.89 4.37 20.72
C SER A 157 27.71 5.59 20.26
N LYS A 158 28.77 5.37 19.47
CA LYS A 158 29.62 6.45 18.96
C LYS A 158 28.85 7.48 18.14
N GLU A 159 28.02 7.03 17.20
CA GLU A 159 27.38 7.92 16.21
C GLU A 159 26.07 8.54 16.72
N THR A 160 25.42 7.94 17.74
CA THR A 160 24.07 8.35 18.19
C THR A 160 23.95 8.62 19.70
N ALA A 161 24.99 8.31 20.49
CA ALA A 161 24.96 8.26 21.95
C ALA A 161 23.93 7.27 22.55
N ASN A 162 23.45 6.32 21.74
CA ASN A 162 22.52 5.27 22.19
C ASN A 162 23.30 4.04 22.69
N GLU A 163 23.23 3.78 24.00
CA GLU A 163 23.92 2.67 24.66
C GLU A 163 23.18 1.32 24.61
N LEU A 164 21.99 1.27 23.99
CA LEU A 164 21.15 0.07 23.89
C LEU A 164 20.69 -0.49 25.26
N GLY A 165 20.58 0.38 26.27
CA GLY A 165 20.31 0.00 27.66
C GLY A 165 18.86 -0.42 27.92
N THR A 166 17.90 0.32 27.37
CA THR A 166 16.46 0.03 27.50
C THR A 166 15.90 -0.73 26.30
N ALA A 167 14.65 -1.23 26.38
CA ALA A 167 14.01 -1.87 25.24
C ALA A 167 13.76 -0.86 24.11
N GLU A 168 13.39 0.36 24.47
CA GLU A 168 13.22 1.51 23.60
C GLU A 168 14.53 1.87 22.88
N ASP A 169 15.64 1.91 23.61
CA ASP A 169 16.97 2.15 23.05
C ASP A 169 17.38 1.07 22.04
N ARG A 170 17.07 -0.20 22.34
CA ARG A 170 17.35 -1.32 21.43
C ARG A 170 16.50 -1.29 20.18
N LEU A 171 15.20 -1.00 20.30
CA LEU A 171 14.33 -0.83 19.14
C LEU A 171 14.81 0.32 18.25
N ARG A 172 15.17 1.46 18.86
CA ARG A 172 15.69 2.62 18.13
C ARG A 172 17.02 2.31 17.45
N GLY A 173 17.97 1.70 18.16
CA GLY A 173 19.25 1.28 17.59
C GLY A 173 19.07 0.32 16.41
N LEU A 174 18.09 -0.58 16.48
CA LEU A 174 17.80 -1.52 15.41
C LEU A 174 17.24 -0.79 14.18
N PHE A 175 16.36 0.19 14.38
CA PHE A 175 15.84 1.00 13.28
C PHE A 175 16.90 1.89 12.63
N VAL A 176 17.83 2.45 13.40
CA VAL A 176 18.99 3.17 12.85
C VAL A 176 19.80 2.25 11.93
N MET A 177 20.00 0.98 12.32
CA MET A 177 20.60 -0.01 11.42
C MET A 177 19.71 -0.27 10.20
N LEU A 178 18.41 -0.46 10.36
CA LEU A 178 17.52 -0.70 9.21
C LEU A 178 17.55 0.46 8.20
N PHE A 179 17.65 1.71 8.65
CA PHE A 179 17.88 2.84 7.73
C PHE A 179 19.13 2.62 6.88
N GLY A 180 20.28 2.36 7.52
CA GLY A 180 21.53 2.11 6.79
C GLY A 180 21.48 0.88 5.89
N LEU A 181 20.88 -0.22 6.36
CA LEU A 181 20.75 -1.45 5.59
C LEU A 181 19.88 -1.24 4.35
N GLY A 182 18.75 -0.57 4.48
CA GLY A 182 17.87 -0.27 3.34
C GLY A 182 18.57 0.54 2.26
N LEU A 183 19.46 1.47 2.63
CA LEU A 183 20.25 2.23 1.67
C LEU A 183 21.33 1.39 1.00
N MET A 184 22.06 0.58 1.78
CA MET A 184 23.14 -0.25 1.24
C MET A 184 22.61 -1.35 0.32
N GLU A 185 21.47 -1.94 0.66
CA GLU A 185 20.91 -3.07 -0.09
C GLU A 185 20.07 -2.63 -1.29
N SER A 186 19.30 -1.53 -1.18
CA SER A 186 18.32 -1.18 -2.22
C SER A 186 18.31 0.29 -2.63
N ASN A 187 19.22 1.13 -2.10
CA ASN A 187 19.11 2.59 -2.16
C ASN A 187 17.77 3.11 -1.60
N GLY A 188 17.19 2.40 -0.62
CA GLY A 188 15.89 2.73 -0.02
C GLY A 188 14.68 2.44 -0.90
N LYS A 189 14.84 1.69 -2.00
CA LYS A 189 13.74 1.31 -2.89
C LYS A 189 13.07 0.03 -2.39
N HIS A 190 11.77 0.06 -2.23
CA HIS A 190 11.01 -1.12 -1.80
C HIS A 190 10.99 -2.24 -2.86
N CYS A 191 11.11 -1.91 -4.14
CA CYS A 191 10.83 -2.84 -5.24
C CYS A 191 12.02 -3.68 -5.71
N CYS A 192 13.24 -3.44 -5.21
CA CYS A 192 14.45 -4.05 -5.75
C CYS A 192 14.36 -5.59 -5.84
N GLY A 193 14.78 -6.12 -6.98
CA GLY A 193 14.86 -7.56 -7.24
C GLY A 193 16.30 -8.06 -7.28
N TRP A 194 16.45 -9.34 -7.64
CA TRP A 194 17.73 -10.03 -7.71
C TRP A 194 18.79 -9.29 -8.54
N ASP A 195 20.01 -9.24 -8.00
CA ASP A 195 21.16 -8.71 -8.72
C ASP A 195 21.64 -9.66 -9.83
N ARG A 196 21.36 -9.28 -11.08
CA ARG A 196 21.74 -10.05 -12.27
C ARG A 196 23.24 -10.12 -12.53
N GLY A 197 24.06 -9.27 -11.91
CA GLY A 197 25.52 -9.41 -11.97
C GLY A 197 25.96 -10.79 -11.46
N LYS A 198 25.20 -11.37 -10.52
CA LYS A 198 25.40 -12.72 -9.99
C LYS A 198 25.23 -13.82 -11.05
N LEU A 199 24.40 -13.63 -12.09
CA LEU A 199 24.25 -14.59 -13.19
C LEU A 199 25.52 -14.72 -14.04
N LYS A 200 26.36 -13.68 -14.04
CA LYS A 200 27.63 -13.65 -14.77
C LYS A 200 28.83 -13.75 -13.82
N GLY A 201 28.59 -14.00 -12.54
CA GLY A 201 29.61 -13.98 -11.49
C GLY A 201 30.43 -12.69 -11.46
N TRP A 202 29.87 -11.58 -11.93
CA TRP A 202 30.58 -10.30 -12.09
C TRP A 202 31.84 -10.39 -12.95
N GLY A 203 31.86 -11.29 -13.93
CA GLY A 203 33.03 -11.55 -14.77
C GLY A 203 33.95 -12.66 -14.24
N ASP A 204 33.66 -13.23 -13.07
CA ASP A 204 34.32 -14.41 -12.51
C ASP A 204 33.38 -15.64 -12.60
N PRO A 205 33.63 -16.60 -13.52
CA PRO A 205 32.77 -17.77 -13.69
C PRO A 205 32.58 -18.62 -12.43
N THR A 206 33.49 -18.55 -11.47
CA THR A 206 33.40 -19.31 -10.21
C THR A 206 32.37 -18.72 -9.24
N LYS A 207 31.94 -17.48 -9.46
CA LYS A 207 30.98 -16.75 -8.62
C LYS A 207 29.57 -16.72 -9.21
N ILE A 208 29.33 -17.45 -10.29
CA ILE A 208 28.00 -17.54 -10.90
C ILE A 208 27.00 -18.11 -9.90
N LYS A 209 25.90 -17.40 -9.67
CA LYS A 209 24.74 -17.87 -8.90
C LYS A 209 23.48 -17.78 -9.73
N VAL A 210 22.69 -18.86 -9.72
CA VAL A 210 21.38 -18.94 -10.37
C VAL A 210 20.30 -18.60 -9.34
N PRO A 211 19.37 -17.68 -9.66
CA PRO A 211 18.27 -17.33 -8.77
C PRO A 211 17.27 -18.48 -8.65
N THR A 212 16.87 -18.80 -7.42
CA THR A 212 15.81 -19.76 -7.08
C THR A 212 14.74 -19.08 -6.23
N ALA A 213 13.68 -19.81 -5.86
CA ALA A 213 12.68 -19.26 -4.96
C ALA A 213 13.28 -18.90 -3.58
N GLU A 214 14.26 -19.69 -3.13
CA GLU A 214 14.83 -19.67 -1.80
C GLU A 214 15.94 -18.63 -1.66
N ASN A 215 16.85 -18.56 -2.63
CA ASN A 215 18.05 -17.74 -2.54
C ASN A 215 17.87 -16.32 -3.11
N SER A 216 16.76 -16.05 -3.81
CA SER A 216 16.57 -14.77 -4.48
C SER A 216 16.27 -13.67 -3.47
N GLU A 217 17.24 -12.77 -3.33
CA GLU A 217 17.12 -11.53 -2.56
C GLU A 217 16.07 -10.61 -3.18
N ALA A 218 15.25 -9.98 -2.33
CA ALA A 218 14.19 -9.09 -2.76
C ALA A 218 13.88 -8.00 -1.72
N GLY A 219 13.29 -6.92 -2.22
CA GLY A 219 12.71 -5.88 -1.39
C GLY A 219 13.71 -4.88 -0.84
N LEU A 220 13.25 -4.14 0.17
CA LEU A 220 13.95 -3.02 0.79
C LEU A 220 15.34 -3.37 1.35
N PHE A 221 15.48 -4.59 1.90
CA PHE A 221 16.70 -5.06 2.55
C PHE A 221 17.36 -6.23 1.82
N GLN A 222 16.95 -6.52 0.59
CA GLN A 222 17.47 -7.63 -0.22
C GLN A 222 17.56 -8.94 0.59
N THR A 223 16.51 -9.26 1.36
CA THR A 223 16.48 -10.48 2.18
C THR A 223 16.01 -11.64 1.31
N SER A 224 16.59 -12.83 1.47
CA SER A 224 16.16 -14.07 0.79
C SER A 224 15.44 -15.03 1.75
N TYR A 225 14.64 -15.94 1.21
CA TYR A 225 13.78 -16.84 2.00
C TYR A 225 14.58 -17.87 2.81
N ASP A 226 15.74 -18.28 2.30
CA ASP A 226 16.68 -19.19 2.96
C ASP A 226 17.25 -18.67 4.29
N ILE A 227 17.05 -17.38 4.65
CA ILE A 227 17.37 -16.87 5.99
C ILE A 227 16.73 -17.69 7.11
N LEU A 228 15.56 -18.30 6.84
CA LEU A 228 14.87 -19.16 7.78
C LEU A 228 15.73 -20.35 8.22
N GLU A 229 16.72 -20.76 7.42
CA GLU A 229 17.70 -21.80 7.76
C GLU A 229 18.74 -21.34 8.79
N ALA A 230 19.04 -20.05 8.85
CA ALA A 230 20.10 -19.47 9.69
C ALA A 230 19.64 -19.00 11.08
N VAL A 231 18.33 -18.75 11.24
CA VAL A 231 17.72 -18.23 12.48
C VAL A 231 17.45 -19.33 13.51
N SER A 232 17.27 -18.94 14.78
CA SER A 232 16.87 -19.87 15.85
C SER A 232 15.47 -20.44 15.61
N ALA A 233 15.12 -21.54 16.29
CA ALA A 233 13.78 -22.14 16.17
C ALA A 233 12.65 -21.15 16.56
N SER A 234 12.86 -20.35 17.61
CA SER A 234 11.91 -19.31 18.02
C SER A 234 11.81 -18.18 17.00
N GLY A 235 12.96 -17.72 16.47
CA GLY A 235 13.03 -16.71 15.42
C GLY A 235 12.34 -17.18 14.14
N ARG A 236 12.61 -18.41 13.70
CA ARG A 236 11.96 -19.03 12.53
C ARG A 236 10.45 -19.04 12.69
N LYS A 237 9.95 -19.48 13.85
CA LYS A 237 8.51 -19.55 14.12
C LYS A 237 7.87 -18.16 13.99
N LEU A 238 8.45 -17.15 14.62
CA LEU A 238 7.92 -15.78 14.56
C LEU A 238 7.99 -15.20 13.15
N MET A 239 9.09 -15.41 12.43
CA MET A 239 9.26 -14.95 11.05
C MET A 239 8.24 -15.59 10.10
N LEU A 240 7.93 -16.89 10.26
CA LEU A 240 6.87 -17.55 9.49
C LEU A 240 5.46 -17.02 9.84
N GLU A 241 5.22 -16.67 11.10
CA GLU A 241 3.97 -16.03 11.52
C GLU A 241 3.81 -14.63 10.91
N ILE A 242 4.89 -13.83 10.86
CA ILE A 242 4.94 -12.55 10.14
C ILE A 242 4.68 -12.77 8.65
N PHE A 243 5.36 -13.74 8.03
CA PHE A 243 5.15 -14.05 6.62
C PHE A 243 3.70 -14.40 6.31
N LYS A 244 3.09 -15.28 7.11
CA LYS A 244 1.67 -15.64 6.99
C LYS A 244 0.73 -14.46 7.25
N LYS A 245 1.04 -13.59 8.22
CA LYS A 245 0.30 -12.36 8.51
C LYS A 245 0.21 -11.48 7.26
N TYR A 246 1.33 -11.30 6.57
CA TYR A 246 1.41 -10.41 5.41
C TYR A 246 0.98 -11.04 4.07
N GLN A 247 1.00 -12.36 3.93
CA GLN A 247 0.33 -13.05 2.81
C GLN A 247 -1.19 -12.83 2.81
N LEU A 248 -1.77 -12.56 3.97
CA LEU A 248 -3.21 -12.41 4.16
C LEU A 248 -3.62 -10.94 4.27
N SER A 249 -2.67 -10.00 4.32
CA SER A 249 -2.91 -8.58 4.49
C SER A 249 -2.65 -7.78 3.22
N GLN A 250 -3.38 -6.69 3.03
CA GLN A 250 -2.93 -5.59 2.19
C GLN A 250 -2.23 -4.58 3.10
N ASP A 251 -1.00 -4.21 2.77
CA ASP A 251 -0.30 -3.17 3.50
C ASP A 251 -0.59 -1.78 2.90
N GLY A 252 -0.93 -0.83 3.76
CA GLY A 252 -1.16 0.56 3.36
C GLY A 252 0.13 1.37 3.18
N THR A 253 1.31 0.75 3.30
CA THR A 253 2.60 1.49 3.38
C THR A 253 3.30 1.64 2.04
N ILE A 254 2.99 0.79 1.06
CA ILE A 254 3.60 0.85 -0.27
C ILE A 254 3.47 2.23 -0.94
N ALA A 255 2.32 2.89 -0.79
CA ALA A 255 2.07 4.21 -1.36
C ALA A 255 3.02 5.29 -0.78
N LEU A 256 3.46 5.13 0.46
CA LEU A 256 4.42 6.03 1.10
C LEU A 256 5.84 5.72 0.61
N PHE A 257 6.26 4.46 0.65
CA PHE A 257 7.60 4.06 0.21
C PHE A 257 7.84 4.31 -1.29
N ALA A 258 6.78 4.27 -2.10
CA ALA A 258 6.86 4.56 -3.54
C ALA A 258 7.17 6.04 -3.83
N LYS A 259 6.93 6.96 -2.88
CA LYS A 259 7.17 8.40 -3.09
C LYS A 259 8.65 8.70 -3.29
N GLY A 260 8.99 9.19 -4.47
CA GLY A 260 10.37 9.47 -4.88
C GLY A 260 11.19 8.23 -5.23
N ALA A 261 10.62 7.03 -5.17
CA ALA A 261 11.28 5.80 -5.58
C ALA A 261 11.05 5.55 -7.08
N GLN A 262 12.07 5.04 -7.76
CA GLN A 262 11.98 4.63 -9.15
C GLN A 262 12.15 3.12 -9.26
N CYS A 263 11.04 2.46 -9.61
CA CYS A 263 10.93 1.02 -9.81
C CYS A 263 10.79 0.71 -11.29
N SER A 264 11.59 -0.23 -11.77
CA SER A 264 11.56 -0.70 -13.16
C SER A 264 10.77 -2.00 -13.29
N LEU A 265 10.38 -2.36 -14.52
CA LEU A 265 9.77 -3.68 -14.77
C LEU A 265 10.73 -4.82 -14.41
N GLN A 266 12.04 -4.59 -14.53
CA GLN A 266 13.05 -5.57 -14.13
C GLN A 266 13.04 -5.83 -12.62
N ASP A 267 12.80 -4.80 -11.80
CA ASP A 267 12.73 -4.92 -10.34
C ASP A 267 11.57 -5.84 -9.90
N ALA A 268 10.49 -5.94 -10.70
CA ALA A 268 9.31 -6.74 -10.40
C ALA A 268 9.51 -8.27 -10.57
N GLU A 269 10.61 -8.72 -11.19
CA GLU A 269 10.80 -10.15 -11.50
C GLU A 269 11.01 -11.01 -10.25
N ASN A 270 10.28 -12.14 -10.16
CA ASN A 270 10.42 -13.13 -9.09
C ASN A 270 10.76 -14.50 -9.67
N TYR A 271 11.66 -15.22 -9.02
CA TYR A 271 12.23 -16.47 -9.53
C TYR A 271 11.72 -17.69 -8.76
N GLY A 272 11.64 -18.83 -9.46
CA GLY A 272 11.15 -20.09 -8.92
C GLY A 272 9.63 -20.15 -8.72
N GLU A 273 9.20 -21.03 -7.82
CA GLU A 273 7.80 -21.33 -7.49
C GLU A 273 7.62 -21.49 -5.96
N GLY A 274 6.37 -21.63 -5.50
CA GLY A 274 6.07 -21.88 -4.09
C GLY A 274 6.30 -20.67 -3.17
N GLU A 275 6.50 -20.95 -1.87
CA GLU A 275 6.56 -19.93 -0.81
C GLU A 275 7.69 -18.92 -1.01
N GLY A 276 8.87 -19.35 -1.48
CA GLY A 276 9.98 -18.45 -1.73
C GLY A 276 9.69 -17.39 -2.81
N LYS A 277 8.90 -17.75 -3.84
CA LYS A 277 8.43 -16.77 -4.83
C LYS A 277 7.42 -15.78 -4.23
N VAL A 278 6.52 -16.26 -3.38
CA VAL A 278 5.56 -15.40 -2.66
C VAL A 278 6.28 -14.45 -1.71
N PHE A 279 7.33 -14.94 -1.05
CA PHE A 279 8.21 -14.13 -0.21
C PHE A 279 8.84 -12.98 -1.00
N GLN A 280 9.41 -13.25 -2.18
CA GLN A 280 9.97 -12.20 -3.03
C GLN A 280 8.92 -11.15 -3.42
N TYR A 281 7.72 -11.59 -3.80
CA TYR A 281 6.63 -10.69 -4.14
C TYR A 281 6.23 -9.79 -2.95
N LEU A 282 6.03 -10.37 -1.77
CA LEU A 282 5.68 -9.61 -0.57
C LEU A 282 6.80 -8.66 -0.15
N SER A 283 8.06 -9.09 -0.22
CA SER A 283 9.20 -8.21 0.10
C SER A 283 9.25 -6.96 -0.77
N LYS A 284 8.70 -7.01 -1.99
CA LYS A 284 8.68 -5.86 -2.91
C LYS A 284 7.42 -5.01 -2.81
N THR A 285 6.30 -5.64 -2.49
CA THR A 285 4.98 -5.02 -2.50
C THR A 285 4.50 -4.62 -1.11
N SER A 286 5.14 -5.13 -0.05
CA SER A 286 4.81 -4.86 1.34
C SER A 286 6.06 -4.46 2.15
N PRO A 287 6.42 -3.16 2.19
CA PRO A 287 7.58 -2.69 2.96
C PRO A 287 7.45 -3.00 4.46
N ALA A 288 6.23 -2.98 5.00
CA ALA A 288 5.96 -3.36 6.38
C ALA A 288 6.38 -4.80 6.69
N PHE A 289 6.07 -5.73 5.78
CA PHE A 289 6.53 -7.11 5.87
C PHE A 289 8.06 -7.17 5.90
N SER A 290 8.74 -6.52 4.95
CA SER A 290 10.19 -6.50 4.90
C SER A 290 10.81 -5.95 6.19
N VAL A 291 10.26 -4.87 6.75
CA VAL A 291 10.77 -4.28 8.00
C VAL A 291 10.62 -5.23 9.17
N GLU A 292 9.42 -5.75 9.44
CA GLU A 292 9.21 -6.67 10.57
C GLU A 292 10.03 -7.95 10.43
N PHE A 293 10.04 -8.55 9.24
CA PHE A 293 10.73 -9.81 8.97
C PHE A 293 12.25 -9.67 9.09
N THR A 294 12.83 -8.64 8.46
CA THR A 294 14.26 -8.35 8.54
C THR A 294 14.68 -7.91 9.94
N ALA A 295 13.86 -7.16 10.68
CA ALA A 295 14.16 -6.78 12.06
C ALA A 295 14.35 -8.01 12.98
N VAL A 296 13.47 -9.01 12.88
CA VAL A 296 13.62 -10.27 13.63
C VAL A 296 14.86 -11.04 13.15
N GLY A 297 15.11 -11.06 11.83
CA GLY A 297 16.29 -11.67 11.23
C GLY A 297 17.59 -11.06 11.73
N LEU A 298 17.70 -9.74 11.83
CA LEU A 298 18.88 -9.04 12.37
C LEU A 298 19.17 -9.41 13.83
N ARG A 299 18.13 -9.72 14.62
CA ARG A 299 18.28 -10.18 16.02
C ARG A 299 18.51 -11.70 16.16
N SER A 300 18.61 -12.43 15.03
CA SER A 300 18.69 -13.91 15.03
C SER A 300 19.72 -14.52 14.06
N ALA A 301 20.13 -13.80 13.01
CA ALA A 301 21.02 -14.25 11.94
C ALA A 301 21.81 -13.07 11.34
N ALA A 302 22.58 -12.36 12.16
CA ALA A 302 23.33 -11.16 11.74
C ALA A 302 24.23 -11.34 10.52
N ARG A 303 24.71 -12.55 10.23
CA ARG A 303 25.61 -12.83 9.09
C ARG A 303 24.90 -13.07 7.76
N HIS A 304 23.60 -12.85 7.67
CA HIS A 304 22.88 -12.98 6.41
C HIS A 304 23.22 -11.86 5.42
N TRP A 305 23.37 -10.62 5.91
CA TRP A 305 23.59 -9.43 5.08
C TRP A 305 25.06 -9.03 5.06
N ASN A 306 25.62 -8.81 3.87
CA ASN A 306 27.01 -8.36 3.71
C ASN A 306 27.31 -7.03 4.43
N PRO A 307 26.44 -5.99 4.35
CA PRO A 307 26.63 -4.75 5.09
C PRO A 307 26.66 -4.89 6.61
N ILE A 308 26.07 -5.97 7.13
CA ILE A 308 26.09 -6.29 8.56
C ILE A 308 27.37 -7.05 8.91
N ILE A 309 27.89 -7.90 8.03
CA ILE A 309 29.17 -8.58 8.24
C ILE A 309 30.32 -7.57 8.36
N ASN A 310 30.32 -6.55 7.50
CA ASN A 310 31.37 -5.54 7.36
C ASN A 310 31.13 -4.33 8.26
N VAL A 311 31.40 -4.47 9.57
CA VAL A 311 31.28 -3.35 10.53
C VAL A 311 32.43 -2.37 10.38
N GLY A 312 32.13 -1.07 10.30
CA GLY A 312 33.12 0.01 10.27
C GLY A 312 33.03 0.86 9.00
N ASP A 313 34.07 1.68 8.76
CA ASP A 313 34.16 2.56 7.61
C ASP A 313 34.65 1.80 6.37
N HIS A 314 33.79 0.93 5.85
CA HIS A 314 33.99 0.19 4.62
C HIS A 314 32.96 0.64 3.58
N GLU A 315 33.36 0.64 2.30
CA GLU A 315 32.44 0.94 1.20
C GLU A 315 31.24 -0.02 1.15
N ASP A 316 31.44 -1.27 1.59
CA ASP A 316 30.42 -2.30 1.69
C ASP A 316 29.72 -2.34 3.06
N GLY A 317 30.15 -1.51 4.01
CA GLY A 317 29.66 -1.48 5.37
C GLY A 317 28.47 -0.54 5.56
N LEU A 318 27.74 -0.75 6.65
CA LEU A 318 26.57 0.06 6.99
C LEU A 318 26.96 1.40 7.64
N GLN A 319 26.43 2.51 7.12
CA GLN A 319 26.52 3.81 7.79
C GLN A 319 25.45 3.93 8.88
N ILE A 320 25.86 4.42 10.06
CA ILE A 320 24.96 4.85 11.12
C ILE A 320 24.91 6.39 11.07
N LYS A 321 23.70 6.95 10.93
CA LYS A 321 23.51 8.41 10.85
C LYS A 321 22.73 8.89 12.07
N LYS A 322 23.29 9.86 12.81
CA LYS A 322 22.64 10.49 13.96
C LYS A 322 21.25 11.02 13.66
N GLY A 323 21.05 11.63 12.49
CA GLY A 323 19.75 12.16 12.07
C GLY A 323 18.63 11.11 12.04
N CYS A 324 18.96 9.83 11.80
CA CYS A 324 17.99 8.74 11.93
C CYS A 324 17.56 8.55 13.39
N ASP A 325 18.50 8.55 14.34
CA ASP A 325 18.18 8.42 15.77
C ASP A 325 17.40 9.64 16.29
N ASP A 326 17.74 10.84 15.83
CA ASP A 326 17.03 12.08 16.18
C ASP A 326 15.56 12.04 15.70
N LEU A 327 15.31 11.63 14.46
CA LEU A 327 13.94 11.42 13.95
C LEU A 327 13.17 10.40 14.81
N LEU A 328 13.80 9.27 15.14
CA LEU A 328 13.14 8.23 15.91
C LEU A 328 12.81 8.70 17.33
N LYS A 329 13.67 9.51 17.97
CA LYS A 329 13.36 10.14 19.27
C LYS A 329 12.16 11.07 19.19
N ASP A 330 12.07 11.90 18.13
CA ASP A 330 10.91 12.77 17.92
C ASP A 330 9.62 11.95 17.74
N ILE A 331 9.69 10.83 17.03
CA ILE A 331 8.57 9.90 16.87
C ILE A 331 8.19 9.24 18.20
N GLN A 332 9.16 8.84 19.03
CA GLN A 332 8.88 8.29 20.38
C GLN A 332 8.13 9.32 21.22
N ALA A 333 8.61 10.56 21.27
CA ALA A 333 7.96 11.63 22.02
C ALA A 333 6.52 11.89 21.52
N TYR A 334 6.29 11.84 20.21
CA TYR A 334 4.96 11.94 19.64
C TYR A 334 4.05 10.77 20.08
N VAL A 335 4.54 9.53 20.00
CA VAL A 335 3.77 8.34 20.39
C VAL A 335 3.49 8.32 21.89
N ASP A 336 4.46 8.64 22.74
CA ASP A 336 4.27 8.71 24.19
C ASP A 336 3.21 9.76 24.55
N HIS A 337 3.31 10.97 23.99
CA HIS A 337 2.29 12.02 24.21
C HIS A 337 0.89 11.57 23.77
N TYR A 338 0.81 10.89 22.64
CA TYR A 338 -0.44 10.37 22.10
C TYR A 338 -1.03 9.27 22.99
N LEU A 339 -0.22 8.37 23.54
CA LEU A 339 -0.68 7.30 24.44
C LEU A 339 -1.12 7.81 25.82
N ASP A 340 -0.54 8.93 26.27
CA ASP A 340 -0.90 9.59 27.54
C ASP A 340 -2.22 10.37 27.46
N ALA A 341 -2.68 10.74 26.25
CA ALA A 341 -3.96 11.41 26.04
C ALA A 341 -5.13 10.39 26.11
N GLU A 342 -6.09 10.62 27.02
CA GLU A 342 -7.25 9.74 27.30
C GLU A 342 -8.00 9.23 26.03
N PRO A 343 -8.61 8.03 26.08
CA PRO A 343 -8.81 7.10 24.95
C PRO A 343 -9.98 7.44 24.01
N GLN A 344 -10.20 8.71 23.68
CA GLN A 344 -11.34 9.13 22.83
C GLN A 344 -11.09 8.97 21.32
N ASN A 345 -9.84 8.85 20.87
CA ASN A 345 -9.51 8.58 19.48
C ASN A 345 -8.45 7.49 19.42
N MET A 346 -8.89 6.24 19.61
CA MET A 346 -8.03 5.06 19.55
C MET A 346 -7.21 5.06 18.26
N TRP A 347 -5.90 4.91 18.40
CA TRP A 347 -4.98 4.68 17.30
C TRP A 347 -5.44 3.47 16.52
N VAL A 348 -5.97 3.73 15.34
CA VAL A 348 -6.02 2.75 14.29
C VAL A 348 -5.15 3.37 13.21
N LEU A 349 -3.85 3.03 13.19
CA LEU A 349 -3.27 2.74 11.89
C LEU A 349 -4.35 1.90 11.20
N PRO A 350 -4.74 2.13 9.93
CA PRO A 350 -5.33 1.03 9.19
C PRO A 350 -4.44 -0.14 9.54
N LYS A 351 -4.95 -1.09 10.35
CA LYS A 351 -4.15 -2.24 10.75
C LYS A 351 -3.60 -2.69 9.42
N LEU A 352 -2.28 -2.77 9.26
CA LEU A 352 -1.69 -3.43 8.10
C LEU A 352 -2.45 -4.75 8.01
N GLY A 353 -3.36 -4.85 7.04
CA GLY A 353 -4.67 -5.47 7.25
C GLY A 353 -4.55 -6.87 7.78
N THR A 354 -4.56 -7.11 9.10
CA THR A 354 -4.86 -8.44 9.63
C THR A 354 -6.34 -8.73 9.51
N THR A 355 -6.96 -8.33 8.41
CA THR A 355 -7.99 -9.16 7.83
C THR A 355 -7.26 -10.41 7.39
N GLN A 356 -7.37 -11.51 8.15
CA GLN A 356 -7.26 -12.82 7.51
C GLN A 356 -8.17 -12.76 6.29
N SER A 357 -7.61 -12.54 5.10
CA SER A 357 -8.41 -12.65 3.89
C SER A 357 -8.87 -14.09 3.85
N ASP A 358 -10.18 -14.27 3.92
CA ASP A 358 -10.83 -15.56 3.75
C ASP A 358 -10.18 -16.28 2.54
N PRO A 359 -9.57 -17.48 2.71
CA PRO A 359 -8.94 -18.21 1.62
C PRO A 359 -9.84 -18.36 0.39
N LEU A 360 -11.17 -18.38 0.61
CA LEU A 360 -12.14 -18.43 -0.47
C LEU A 360 -12.21 -17.11 -1.25
N LYS A 361 -12.09 -15.95 -0.58
CA LYS A 361 -12.01 -14.64 -1.24
C LYS A 361 -10.73 -14.52 -2.08
N GLN A 362 -9.60 -15.03 -1.61
CA GLN A 362 -8.36 -15.04 -2.40
C GLN A 362 -8.46 -15.91 -3.64
N GLN A 363 -9.08 -17.09 -3.52
CA GLN A 363 -9.32 -17.95 -4.67
C GLN A 363 -10.28 -17.29 -5.68
N ALA A 364 -11.32 -16.61 -5.19
CA ALA A 364 -12.23 -15.85 -6.04
C ALA A 364 -11.50 -14.69 -6.77
N LEU A 365 -10.56 -14.00 -6.11
CA LEU A 365 -9.74 -12.95 -6.74
C LEU A 365 -8.82 -13.49 -7.84
N ALA A 366 -8.30 -14.71 -7.69
CA ALA A 366 -7.53 -15.38 -8.73
C ALA A 366 -8.41 -15.65 -9.97
N LEU A 367 -9.60 -16.24 -9.78
CA LEU A 367 -10.57 -16.48 -10.85
C LEU A 367 -11.02 -15.17 -11.51
N ALA A 368 -11.23 -14.12 -10.71
CA ALA A 368 -11.56 -12.79 -11.23
C ALA A 368 -10.43 -12.20 -12.08
N GLY A 369 -9.17 -12.48 -11.73
CA GLY A 369 -7.99 -12.10 -12.53
C GLY A 369 -7.99 -12.71 -13.92
N GLU A 370 -8.38 -13.98 -14.04
CA GLU A 370 -8.45 -14.69 -15.33
C GLU A 370 -9.47 -14.06 -16.31
N ILE A 371 -10.50 -13.39 -15.78
CA ILE A 371 -11.55 -12.74 -16.57
C ILE A 371 -11.48 -11.20 -16.55
N GLY A 372 -10.38 -10.64 -16.03
CA GLY A 372 -10.14 -9.19 -16.00
C GLY A 372 -11.07 -8.41 -15.05
N GLN A 373 -11.53 -9.03 -13.96
CA GLN A 373 -12.45 -8.43 -12.97
C GLN A 373 -11.86 -8.40 -11.54
N LYS A 374 -10.54 -8.63 -11.39
CA LYS A 374 -9.89 -8.73 -10.07
C LYS A 374 -10.09 -7.47 -9.23
N ASP A 375 -9.86 -6.31 -9.82
CA ASP A 375 -9.94 -5.03 -9.10
C ASP A 375 -11.38 -4.73 -8.67
N GLN A 376 -12.36 -5.08 -9.50
CA GLN A 376 -13.78 -4.91 -9.21
C GLN A 376 -14.25 -5.86 -8.11
N LEU A 377 -13.80 -7.12 -8.12
CA LEU A 377 -14.13 -8.06 -7.06
C LEU A 377 -13.45 -7.67 -5.75
N GLN A 378 -12.20 -7.18 -5.83
CA GLN A 378 -11.47 -6.66 -4.67
C GLN A 378 -12.19 -5.47 -4.06
N ALA A 379 -12.58 -4.48 -4.86
CA ALA A 379 -13.34 -3.32 -4.40
C ALA A 379 -14.66 -3.72 -3.72
N LEU A 380 -15.32 -4.76 -4.21
CA LEU A 380 -16.55 -5.29 -3.61
C LEU A 380 -16.30 -5.99 -2.27
N PHE A 381 -15.20 -6.76 -2.16
CA PHE A 381 -14.78 -7.35 -0.89
C PHE A 381 -14.34 -6.31 0.14
N ASP A 382 -13.68 -5.25 -0.30
CA ASP A 382 -13.20 -4.17 0.58
C ASP A 382 -14.37 -3.33 1.10
N PHE A 383 -15.41 -3.16 0.29
CA PHE A 383 -16.62 -2.44 0.68
C PHE A 383 -17.33 -3.06 1.90
N ASP A 384 -17.39 -4.40 1.98
CA ASP A 384 -17.85 -5.12 3.18
C ASP A 384 -16.96 -6.32 3.49
N SER A 385 -15.80 -6.02 4.06
CA SER A 385 -14.79 -7.02 4.43
C SER A 385 -15.30 -8.06 5.44
N LYS A 386 -16.31 -7.71 6.25
CA LYS A 386 -16.91 -8.57 7.29
C LYS A 386 -18.01 -9.48 6.76
N SER A 387 -18.50 -9.24 5.54
CA SER A 387 -19.53 -10.07 4.91
C SER A 387 -19.09 -11.52 4.80
N LYS A 388 -19.98 -12.41 5.24
CA LYS A 388 -19.87 -13.88 5.11
C LYS A 388 -20.65 -14.42 3.91
N ALA A 389 -21.06 -13.56 2.98
CA ALA A 389 -21.79 -13.98 1.79
C ALA A 389 -20.94 -14.98 0.99
N ASN A 390 -21.55 -16.09 0.58
CA ASN A 390 -20.88 -17.06 -0.28
C ASN A 390 -20.77 -16.57 -1.73
N TYR A 391 -21.77 -15.81 -2.20
CA TYR A 391 -21.86 -15.39 -3.59
C TYR A 391 -21.68 -13.89 -3.74
N TRP A 392 -20.92 -13.51 -4.77
CA TRP A 392 -20.58 -12.12 -5.10
C TRP A 392 -20.71 -11.91 -6.60
N ALA A 393 -21.28 -10.79 -7.03
CA ALA A 393 -21.58 -10.55 -8.43
C ALA A 393 -20.92 -9.28 -9.00
N ILE A 394 -20.55 -9.35 -10.27
CA ILE A 394 -20.05 -8.22 -11.05
C ILE A 394 -20.82 -8.13 -12.35
N VAL A 395 -21.28 -6.93 -12.70
CA VAL A 395 -21.83 -6.59 -14.01
C VAL A 395 -20.87 -5.64 -14.71
N ASP A 396 -20.23 -6.12 -15.77
CA ASP A 396 -19.26 -5.38 -16.57
C ASP A 396 -19.95 -4.72 -17.78
N TYR A 397 -20.22 -3.43 -17.69
CA TYR A 397 -20.82 -2.68 -18.79
C TYR A 397 -19.82 -2.21 -19.86
N ASN A 398 -18.51 -2.49 -19.72
CA ASN A 398 -17.57 -2.38 -20.84
C ASN A 398 -17.84 -3.43 -21.91
N LYS A 399 -18.47 -4.56 -21.54
CA LYS A 399 -18.89 -5.60 -22.48
C LYS A 399 -20.21 -5.29 -23.20
N PRO A 400 -20.33 -5.64 -24.49
CA PRO A 400 -21.56 -5.43 -25.25
C PRO A 400 -22.67 -6.34 -24.72
N ARG A 401 -23.94 -6.01 -25.01
CA ARG A 401 -25.10 -6.84 -24.60
C ARG A 401 -25.16 -8.21 -25.29
N THR A 402 -24.28 -8.47 -26.24
CA THR A 402 -24.11 -9.74 -26.95
C THR A 402 -23.05 -10.64 -26.33
N GLU A 403 -22.43 -10.22 -25.22
CA GLU A 403 -21.48 -11.01 -24.44
C GLU A 403 -21.99 -11.23 -23.01
N LYS A 404 -21.62 -12.37 -22.44
CA LYS A 404 -21.84 -12.64 -21.02
C LYS A 404 -21.04 -11.63 -20.20
N ARG A 405 -21.74 -10.94 -19.30
CA ARG A 405 -21.19 -9.80 -18.56
C ARG A 405 -21.72 -9.64 -17.14
N LEU A 406 -22.58 -10.57 -16.69
CA LEU A 406 -22.83 -10.80 -15.27
C LEU A 406 -21.97 -11.99 -14.84
N PHE A 407 -21.05 -11.78 -13.92
CA PHE A 407 -20.21 -12.80 -13.31
C PHE A 407 -20.67 -13.02 -11.87
N ILE A 408 -20.89 -14.27 -11.47
CA ILE A 408 -21.21 -14.65 -10.11
C ILE A 408 -20.11 -15.59 -9.60
N PHE A 409 -19.41 -15.15 -8.57
CA PHE A 409 -18.36 -15.90 -7.88
C PHE A 409 -18.99 -16.69 -6.74
N ASP A 410 -18.78 -18.00 -6.73
CA ASP A 410 -19.11 -18.89 -5.62
C ASP A 410 -17.82 -19.20 -4.86
N LEU A 411 -17.73 -18.67 -3.64
CA LEU A 411 -16.53 -18.78 -2.82
C LEU A 411 -16.30 -20.22 -2.35
N GLN A 412 -17.35 -20.91 -1.88
CA GLN A 412 -17.25 -22.29 -1.37
C GLN A 412 -16.91 -23.29 -2.47
N ASN A 413 -17.59 -23.22 -3.62
CA ASN A 413 -17.34 -24.13 -4.74
C ASN A 413 -16.17 -23.69 -5.62
N LYS A 414 -15.62 -22.48 -5.38
CA LYS A 414 -14.45 -21.95 -6.06
C LYS A 414 -14.66 -21.86 -7.57
N GLU A 415 -15.83 -21.38 -7.97
CA GLU A 415 -16.24 -21.24 -9.35
C GLU A 415 -16.68 -19.82 -9.67
N VAL A 416 -16.58 -19.45 -10.95
CA VAL A 416 -17.21 -18.25 -11.49
C VAL A 416 -18.12 -18.65 -12.65
N LYS A 417 -19.38 -18.23 -12.58
CA LYS A 417 -20.36 -18.44 -13.66
C LYS A 417 -20.69 -17.12 -14.32
N SER A 418 -20.91 -17.15 -15.64
CA SER A 418 -21.18 -15.96 -16.43
C SER A 418 -22.51 -16.06 -17.19
N TYR A 419 -23.23 -14.94 -17.22
CA TYR A 419 -24.58 -14.82 -17.76
C TYR A 419 -24.76 -13.57 -18.63
N MET A 420 -25.75 -13.62 -19.52
CA MET A 420 -26.28 -12.43 -20.19
C MET A 420 -27.09 -11.61 -19.20
N VAL A 421 -26.84 -10.30 -19.16
CA VAL A 421 -27.62 -9.35 -18.36
C VAL A 421 -27.91 -8.06 -19.13
N SER A 422 -29.16 -7.60 -19.09
CA SER A 422 -29.58 -6.38 -19.80
C SER A 422 -28.95 -5.12 -19.21
N HIS A 423 -28.89 -4.06 -20.01
CA HIS A 423 -28.79 -2.68 -19.50
C HIS A 423 -30.05 -1.90 -19.88
N ALA A 424 -30.22 -0.68 -19.38
CA ALA A 424 -31.43 0.10 -19.67
C ALA A 424 -31.44 0.73 -21.08
N LYS A 425 -32.62 0.89 -21.66
CA LYS A 425 -32.78 1.37 -23.05
C LYS A 425 -32.15 2.73 -23.35
N ASN A 426 -32.09 3.63 -22.37
CA ASN A 426 -31.49 4.96 -22.53
C ASN A 426 -30.00 4.98 -22.13
N SER A 427 -29.42 3.84 -21.77
CA SER A 427 -27.99 3.72 -21.47
C SER A 427 -27.14 3.43 -22.70
N GLY A 428 -27.76 3.15 -23.85
CA GLY A 428 -27.07 2.85 -25.11
C GLY A 428 -27.75 1.71 -25.87
N ASP A 429 -27.12 1.26 -26.95
CA ASP A 429 -27.62 0.14 -27.76
C ASP A 429 -26.78 -1.13 -27.57
N LEU A 430 -25.67 -1.27 -28.29
CA LEU A 430 -24.78 -2.42 -28.15
C LEU A 430 -24.03 -2.38 -26.80
N TYR A 431 -23.48 -1.21 -26.46
CA TYR A 431 -22.79 -0.93 -25.20
C TYR A 431 -23.62 0.02 -24.34
N ALA A 432 -23.51 -0.10 -23.00
CA ALA A 432 -24.09 0.86 -22.08
C ALA A 432 -23.08 1.99 -21.80
N THR A 433 -23.25 3.14 -22.41
CA THR A 433 -22.34 4.30 -22.32
C THR A 433 -22.85 5.40 -21.39
N GLU A 434 -24.14 5.42 -21.06
CA GLU A 434 -24.75 6.46 -20.24
C GLU A 434 -25.47 5.88 -19.02
N PHE A 435 -25.30 6.51 -17.85
CA PHE A 435 -25.86 6.05 -16.59
C PHE A 435 -26.54 7.20 -15.85
N SER A 436 -27.53 6.89 -15.02
CA SER A 436 -28.17 7.89 -14.17
C SER A 436 -28.80 7.24 -12.95
N ASN A 437 -28.81 7.97 -11.84
CA ASN A 437 -29.55 7.64 -10.62
C ASN A 437 -30.91 8.36 -10.54
N GLU A 438 -31.29 9.13 -11.57
CA GLU A 438 -32.53 9.90 -11.56
C GLU A 438 -33.76 9.01 -11.79
N ILE A 439 -34.83 9.30 -11.06
CA ILE A 439 -36.13 8.65 -11.22
C ILE A 439 -36.69 8.93 -12.62
N GLY A 440 -37.18 7.89 -13.30
CA GLY A 440 -37.75 8.01 -14.65
C GLY A 440 -36.73 8.12 -15.80
N SER A 441 -35.42 8.19 -15.52
CA SER A 441 -34.38 8.33 -16.57
C SER A 441 -34.33 7.16 -17.58
N ASN A 442 -34.84 5.98 -17.19
CA ASN A 442 -34.70 4.72 -17.93
C ASN A 442 -33.25 4.38 -18.32
N LYS A 443 -32.29 4.83 -17.51
CA LYS A 443 -30.85 4.53 -17.60
C LYS A 443 -30.45 3.56 -16.49
N SER A 444 -29.49 2.69 -16.73
CA SER A 444 -28.84 1.90 -15.70
C SER A 444 -28.11 2.84 -14.72
N CYS A 445 -27.92 2.41 -13.48
CA CYS A 445 -27.03 3.07 -12.53
C CYS A 445 -25.79 2.19 -12.26
N LEU A 446 -24.69 2.83 -11.88
CA LEU A 446 -23.44 2.17 -11.51
C LEU A 446 -23.30 2.14 -9.99
N GLY A 447 -22.43 1.26 -9.51
CA GLY A 447 -22.05 1.15 -8.11
C GLY A 447 -22.43 -0.19 -7.48
N ILE A 448 -22.32 -0.23 -6.16
CA ILE A 448 -22.50 -1.43 -5.34
C ILE A 448 -23.96 -1.53 -4.89
N PHE A 449 -24.53 -2.72 -5.05
CA PHE A 449 -25.87 -3.09 -4.62
C PHE A 449 -25.79 -4.20 -3.57
N LYS A 450 -26.63 -4.12 -2.55
CA LYS A 450 -26.92 -5.24 -1.65
C LYS A 450 -28.17 -5.98 -2.14
N THR A 451 -28.12 -7.30 -2.16
CA THR A 451 -29.25 -8.11 -2.58
C THR A 451 -30.18 -8.39 -1.40
N GLY A 452 -31.48 -8.36 -1.66
CA GLY A 452 -32.51 -8.47 -0.65
C GLY A 452 -33.26 -9.80 -0.68
N LYS A 453 -34.52 -9.73 -0.24
CA LYS A 453 -35.50 -10.81 -0.36
C LYS A 453 -36.02 -10.94 -1.78
N THR A 454 -36.60 -12.10 -2.08
CA THR A 454 -37.30 -12.33 -3.35
C THR A 454 -38.78 -12.00 -3.24
N TYR A 455 -39.43 -11.78 -4.38
CA TYR A 455 -40.88 -11.67 -4.50
C TYR A 455 -41.32 -12.20 -5.86
N ILE A 456 -42.62 -12.48 -6.02
CA ILE A 456 -43.21 -12.87 -7.30
C ILE A 456 -44.15 -11.75 -7.73
N SER A 457 -44.10 -11.39 -9.01
CA SER A 457 -45.06 -10.47 -9.62
C SER A 457 -45.64 -11.08 -10.89
N ASP A 458 -46.87 -10.71 -11.22
CA ASP A 458 -47.53 -11.18 -12.45
C ASP A 458 -46.79 -10.72 -13.72
N LYS A 459 -46.10 -9.57 -13.64
CA LYS A 459 -45.40 -8.98 -14.78
C LYS A 459 -44.02 -9.59 -15.04
N ASN A 460 -43.22 -9.74 -13.99
CA ASN A 460 -41.81 -10.13 -14.11
C ASN A 460 -41.52 -11.51 -13.53
N GLY A 461 -42.50 -12.22 -12.96
CA GLY A 461 -42.26 -13.47 -12.26
C GLY A 461 -41.39 -13.28 -11.01
N ARG A 462 -40.60 -14.32 -10.67
CA ARG A 462 -39.71 -14.32 -9.50
C ARG A 462 -38.60 -13.28 -9.67
N SER A 463 -38.57 -12.29 -8.78
CA SER A 463 -37.67 -11.15 -8.81
C SER A 463 -36.91 -11.01 -7.49
N LEU A 464 -35.71 -10.44 -7.54
CA LEU A 464 -34.83 -10.19 -6.41
C LEU A 464 -34.68 -8.68 -6.21
N TYR A 465 -35.00 -8.24 -5.00
CA TYR A 465 -34.80 -6.84 -4.62
C TYR A 465 -33.33 -6.48 -4.50
N LEU A 466 -33.01 -5.22 -4.80
CA LEU A 466 -31.67 -4.63 -4.69
C LEU A 466 -31.74 -3.31 -3.91
N ASP A 467 -30.74 -3.04 -3.10
CA ASP A 467 -30.50 -1.78 -2.39
C ASP A 467 -29.21 -1.15 -2.91
N GLY A 468 -29.28 0.06 -3.44
CA GLY A 468 -28.07 0.80 -3.85
C GLY A 468 -27.35 1.35 -2.64
N LEU A 469 -26.03 1.19 -2.60
CA LEU A 469 -25.19 1.53 -1.44
C LEU A 469 -24.28 2.74 -1.69
N GLN A 470 -24.42 3.41 -2.82
CA GLN A 470 -23.61 4.55 -3.23
C GLN A 470 -24.48 5.66 -3.82
N GLU A 471 -23.96 6.89 -3.86
CA GLU A 471 -24.69 8.05 -4.41
C GLU A 471 -25.13 7.83 -5.87
N THR A 472 -24.36 7.06 -6.64
CA THR A 472 -24.66 6.74 -8.03
C THR A 472 -25.82 5.77 -8.22
N ASN A 473 -26.29 5.10 -7.16
CA ASN A 473 -27.40 4.15 -7.20
C ASN A 473 -28.36 4.23 -6.00
N SER A 474 -28.28 5.28 -5.17
CA SER A 474 -29.07 5.43 -3.94
C SER A 474 -30.59 5.37 -4.16
N ASN A 475 -31.10 5.72 -5.35
CA ASN A 475 -32.53 5.69 -5.66
C ASN A 475 -33.00 4.32 -6.19
N THR A 476 -32.21 3.25 -6.07
CA THR A 476 -32.51 1.90 -6.61
C THR A 476 -33.93 1.43 -6.28
N ARG A 477 -34.36 1.60 -5.03
CA ARG A 477 -35.69 1.17 -4.55
C ARG A 477 -36.80 2.03 -5.12
N GLU A 478 -36.65 3.35 -5.08
CA GLU A 478 -37.63 4.31 -5.63
C GLU A 478 -37.80 4.16 -7.14
N ARG A 479 -36.73 3.71 -7.81
CA ARG A 479 -36.70 3.43 -9.25
C ARG A 479 -37.18 2.03 -9.61
N TYR A 480 -37.55 1.22 -8.62
CA TYR A 480 -37.95 -0.18 -8.80
C TYR A 480 -36.92 -1.01 -9.59
N ILE A 481 -35.63 -0.73 -9.40
CA ILE A 481 -34.55 -1.49 -10.03
C ILE A 481 -34.38 -2.79 -9.26
N VAL A 482 -34.63 -3.90 -9.94
CA VAL A 482 -34.57 -5.26 -9.38
C VAL A 482 -33.84 -6.20 -10.35
N LEU A 483 -33.48 -7.40 -9.89
CA LEU A 483 -33.05 -8.49 -10.76
C LEU A 483 -34.23 -9.40 -11.07
N HIS A 484 -34.52 -9.65 -12.34
CA HIS A 484 -35.69 -10.44 -12.75
C HIS A 484 -35.50 -11.14 -14.11
N PRO A 485 -36.33 -12.13 -14.49
CA PRO A 485 -36.26 -12.78 -15.79
C PRO A 485 -36.91 -11.94 -16.88
N GLY A 486 -36.51 -12.15 -18.13
CA GLY A 486 -37.22 -11.59 -19.29
C GLY A 486 -36.94 -12.36 -20.57
N GLU A 487 -37.99 -12.72 -21.31
CA GLU A 487 -37.92 -13.50 -22.56
C GLU A 487 -37.05 -12.86 -23.65
N TYR A 488 -36.82 -11.53 -23.56
CA TYR A 488 -35.96 -10.81 -24.49
C TYR A 488 -34.46 -10.98 -24.20
N VAL A 489 -34.10 -11.66 -23.09
CA VAL A 489 -32.73 -12.01 -22.74
C VAL A 489 -32.49 -13.46 -23.12
N THR A 490 -31.66 -13.67 -24.13
CA THR A 490 -31.28 -14.98 -24.67
C THR A 490 -29.77 -15.16 -24.56
N ASP A 491 -29.25 -16.36 -24.83
CA ASP A 491 -27.80 -16.64 -24.83
C ASP A 491 -27.01 -15.86 -25.89
N LYS A 492 -27.69 -15.20 -26.83
CA LYS A 492 -27.07 -14.40 -27.89
C LYS A 492 -27.22 -12.90 -27.69
N ASN A 493 -28.21 -12.46 -26.89
CA ASN A 493 -28.53 -11.04 -26.74
C ASN A 493 -29.28 -10.79 -25.44
N ALA A 494 -28.75 -9.89 -24.63
CA ALA A 494 -29.34 -9.53 -23.34
C ALA A 494 -30.46 -8.48 -23.41
N GLY A 495 -30.79 -7.96 -24.60
CA GLY A 495 -31.80 -6.93 -24.82
C GLY A 495 -31.59 -5.68 -23.95
N ARG A 496 -32.67 -4.92 -23.72
CA ARG A 496 -32.62 -3.66 -22.95
C ARG A 496 -33.85 -3.51 -22.03
N SER A 497 -33.61 -3.21 -20.76
CA SER A 497 -34.63 -2.99 -19.73
C SER A 497 -34.93 -1.48 -19.56
N LEU A 498 -35.61 -1.11 -18.46
CA LEU A 498 -35.76 0.30 -18.04
C LEU A 498 -34.81 0.68 -16.88
N GLY A 499 -33.86 -0.19 -16.52
CA GLY A 499 -32.96 0.01 -15.39
C GLY A 499 -32.61 -1.29 -14.67
N CYS A 500 -33.51 -2.27 -14.71
CA CYS A 500 -33.37 -3.58 -14.06
C CYS A 500 -32.24 -4.42 -14.64
N PHE A 501 -31.72 -5.32 -13.80
CA PHE A 501 -30.81 -6.39 -14.20
C PHE A 501 -31.63 -7.58 -14.68
N VAL A 502 -31.80 -7.73 -15.99
CA VAL A 502 -32.65 -8.78 -16.54
C VAL A 502 -31.80 -9.90 -17.10
N VAL A 503 -32.11 -11.14 -16.69
CA VAL A 503 -31.43 -12.37 -17.13
C VAL A 503 -32.42 -13.30 -17.85
N SER A 504 -31.91 -14.33 -18.54
CA SER A 504 -32.76 -15.31 -19.22
C SER A 504 -33.65 -16.06 -18.20
N PRO A 505 -34.93 -16.32 -18.53
CA PRO A 505 -35.82 -17.14 -17.70
C PRO A 505 -35.24 -18.52 -17.35
N VAL A 506 -34.39 -19.09 -18.22
CA VAL A 506 -33.76 -20.39 -17.99
C VAL A 506 -32.80 -20.36 -16.78
N TYR A 507 -32.12 -19.24 -16.54
CA TYR A 507 -31.11 -19.11 -15.48
C TYR A 507 -31.61 -18.40 -14.23
N ILE A 508 -32.84 -17.87 -14.23
CA ILE A 508 -33.31 -17.00 -13.15
C ILE A 508 -33.32 -17.69 -11.79
N LYS A 509 -33.69 -18.98 -11.75
CA LYS A 509 -33.73 -19.73 -10.51
C LYS A 509 -32.35 -19.80 -9.88
N GLU A 510 -31.33 -20.19 -10.65
CA GLU A 510 -29.95 -20.29 -10.18
C GLU A 510 -29.39 -18.92 -9.77
N VAL A 511 -29.54 -17.91 -10.62
CA VAL A 511 -29.02 -16.56 -10.35
C VAL A 511 -29.62 -15.98 -9.06
N ILE A 512 -30.94 -16.10 -8.87
CA ILE A 512 -31.59 -15.63 -7.65
C ILE A 512 -31.21 -16.48 -6.45
N ASP A 513 -31.12 -17.81 -6.58
CA ASP A 513 -30.78 -18.69 -5.46
C ASP A 513 -29.35 -18.42 -4.94
N HIS A 514 -28.41 -18.10 -5.83
CA HIS A 514 -27.05 -17.68 -5.46
C HIS A 514 -27.04 -16.30 -4.79
N LEU A 515 -27.81 -15.34 -5.31
CA LEU A 515 -27.69 -13.95 -4.87
C LEU A 515 -28.66 -13.55 -3.76
N GLN A 516 -29.73 -14.28 -3.50
CA GLN A 516 -30.70 -13.88 -2.46
C GLN A 516 -30.09 -13.95 -1.05
N GLY A 517 -30.59 -13.10 -0.15
CA GLY A 517 -30.24 -13.20 1.28
C GLY A 517 -28.97 -12.45 1.71
N GLY A 518 -28.56 -11.40 0.98
CA GLY A 518 -27.54 -10.45 1.44
C GLY A 518 -26.17 -10.54 0.76
N SER A 519 -26.10 -11.10 -0.45
CA SER A 519 -24.95 -10.95 -1.37
C SER A 519 -24.77 -9.51 -1.85
N TYR A 520 -23.66 -9.28 -2.56
CA TYR A 520 -23.33 -8.01 -3.18
C TYR A 520 -23.19 -8.14 -4.69
N LEU A 521 -23.58 -7.08 -5.41
CA LEU A 521 -23.43 -6.94 -6.85
C LEU A 521 -22.78 -5.59 -7.16
N LEU A 522 -21.71 -5.57 -7.94
CA LEU A 522 -21.10 -4.33 -8.46
C LEU A 522 -21.45 -4.17 -9.93
N ALA A 523 -22.09 -3.07 -10.31
CA ALA A 523 -22.25 -2.69 -11.71
C ALA A 523 -21.26 -1.58 -12.05
N TRP A 524 -20.39 -1.81 -13.05
CA TRP A 524 -19.28 -0.89 -13.33
C TRP A 524 -19.05 -0.68 -14.82
N ARG A 525 -18.35 0.42 -15.13
CA ARG A 525 -17.78 0.78 -16.44
C ARG A 525 -16.57 1.67 -16.19
N SER A 526 -15.55 1.60 -17.05
CA SER A 526 -14.34 2.46 -16.99
C SER A 526 -14.52 3.79 -17.71
#